data_AF-A0A2R6CPL3-F1
#
_entry.id   AF-A0A2R6CPL3-F1
#
_cell.length_a   1.000
_cell.length_b   1.000
_cell.length_c   1.000
_cell.angle_alpha   90.00
_cell.angle_beta   90.00
_cell.angle_gamma   90.00
#
_symmetry.space_group_name_H-M   'P 1'
#
loop_
_entity.id
_entity.type
_entity.pdbx_description
1 polymer ?
#
loop_
_entity_poly.entity_id
_entity_poly.type
_entity_poly.pdbx_seq_one_letter_code
_entity_poly.pdbx_strand_id
1 'polypeptide(L)'
;MTRKTRRTESNGLSRRAFLGASTATTLALAGCLGDGGGGDGGGGDGDATDDGSQGEDDGSPPDEGESDGVPALPRVENPPDAVYVPSHRNAMVPLEPVEAGEYEVRPMLTYPHRFWLVTGSDREEVTPSGGGVHLMIAVRDAESGAILPVDMGAEVRVTHDGDLVDRRAPWPMISQTMGFHFGDNVGLAETGTYAVEAELNPITNVRKTGAFADRFETGGTVSFEFEFDREFQRAVVDGVEYLDEERWGERDALEPMMGGMDEDTEDGTASDAQSGLLPASAYPGRSLGTPTSGDATFVVRYLDETRLTDGKEGYLLVSPRTPYNRVPLADMALSVTGPRDAELVQTLDGDLGHHYGVALDLSAGDALELVVESPPQVARHRGYETAFLDMPPVEIEIPDE
;
A
#
# COMPACT_ATOMS: atom_id res chain seq x y z
N MET A 1 -2.85 48.85 25.82
CA MET A 1 -3.39 47.67 26.53
C MET A 1 -4.43 47.00 25.65
N THR A 2 -4.40 45.66 25.61
CA THR A 2 -5.33 44.71 24.95
C THR A 2 -5.44 44.74 23.41
N ARG A 3 -4.70 43.83 22.76
CA ARG A 3 -4.97 43.34 21.40
C ARG A 3 -5.58 41.94 21.53
N LYS A 4 -6.82 41.78 21.05
CA LYS A 4 -7.52 40.48 20.94
C LYS A 4 -6.84 39.63 19.87
N THR A 5 -6.25 38.50 20.25
CA THR A 5 -5.93 37.40 19.35
C THR A 5 -7.17 36.51 19.22
N ARG A 6 -7.69 36.39 17.99
CA ARG A 6 -8.64 35.33 17.61
C ARG A 6 -7.86 34.02 17.63
N ARG A 7 -8.29 33.07 18.47
CA ARG A 7 -7.98 31.66 18.31
C ARG A 7 -8.74 31.17 17.08
N THR A 8 -8.01 30.69 16.08
CA THR A 8 -8.57 29.84 15.03
C THR A 8 -8.61 28.44 15.63
N GLU A 9 -9.81 27.93 15.90
CA GLU A 9 -10.00 26.55 16.35
C GLU A 9 -9.70 25.63 15.17
N SER A 10 -8.64 24.82 15.29
CA SER A 10 -8.36 23.71 14.39
C SER A 10 -9.37 22.59 14.69
N ASN A 11 -10.36 22.41 13.83
CA ASN A 11 -11.20 21.21 13.82
C ASN A 11 -10.37 20.02 13.36
N GLY A 12 -9.60 19.43 14.26
CA GLY A 12 -9.05 18.10 14.10
C GLY A 12 -10.16 17.07 14.25
N LEU A 13 -10.91 16.83 13.18
CA LEU A 13 -11.85 15.70 13.11
C LEU A 13 -11.02 14.43 12.90
N SER A 14 -10.96 13.59 13.94
CA SER A 14 -10.38 12.24 13.89
C SER A 14 -11.05 11.42 12.77
N ARG A 15 -10.23 10.85 11.87
CA ARG A 15 -10.65 10.01 10.75
C ARG A 15 -11.49 8.78 11.17
N ARG A 16 -11.47 8.39 12.45
CA ARG A 16 -12.34 7.33 13.02
C ARG A 16 -13.80 7.73 13.21
N ALA A 17 -14.14 9.02 13.18
CA ALA A 17 -15.52 9.48 13.41
C ALA A 17 -16.48 9.20 12.23
N PHE A 18 -15.96 8.85 11.04
CA PHE A 18 -16.80 8.52 9.87
C PHE A 18 -17.26 7.06 9.82
N LEU A 19 -16.70 6.17 10.66
CA LEU A 19 -17.01 4.73 10.66
C LEU A 19 -18.20 4.33 11.55
N GLY A 20 -18.98 5.29 12.05
CA GLY A 20 -19.99 5.05 13.10
C GLY A 20 -21.46 5.28 12.73
N ALA A 21 -21.84 5.39 11.45
CA ALA A 21 -23.22 5.73 11.08
C ALA A 21 -23.75 4.96 9.86
N SER A 22 -23.79 3.64 9.96
CA SER A 22 -24.55 2.78 9.04
C SER A 22 -25.79 2.21 9.74
N THR A 23 -26.78 3.06 10.03
CA THR A 23 -28.13 2.59 10.38
C THR A 23 -29.07 2.79 9.21
N ALA A 24 -29.56 1.67 8.69
CA ALA A 24 -30.50 1.56 7.58
C ALA A 24 -31.73 2.48 7.72
N THR A 25 -32.14 3.09 6.61
CA THR A 25 -33.53 3.51 6.44
C THR A 25 -33.93 3.31 4.98
N THR A 26 -34.68 2.24 4.73
CA THR A 26 -35.37 1.97 3.48
C THR A 26 -36.52 2.95 3.29
N LEU A 27 -36.50 3.72 2.21
CA LEU A 27 -37.65 4.51 1.73
C LEU A 27 -37.83 4.27 0.23
N ALA A 28 -38.80 3.43 -0.09
CA ALA A 28 -39.34 3.21 -1.42
C ALA A 28 -40.41 4.26 -1.73
N LEU A 29 -40.31 4.96 -2.85
CA LEU A 29 -41.43 5.67 -3.50
C LEU A 29 -41.25 5.77 -5.02
N ALA A 30 -42.22 5.18 -5.74
CA ALA A 30 -42.85 5.56 -7.03
C ALA A 30 -41.98 5.94 -8.26
N GLY A 31 -42.28 5.59 -9.52
CA GLY A 31 -43.49 5.05 -10.14
C GLY A 31 -43.75 5.74 -11.49
N CYS A 32 -44.02 4.93 -12.53
CA CYS A 32 -44.90 5.18 -13.70
C CYS A 32 -44.48 6.08 -14.90
N LEU A 33 -44.52 5.44 -16.09
CA LEU A 33 -45.24 5.78 -17.36
C LEU A 33 -44.99 7.18 -17.99
N GLY A 34 -44.79 7.38 -19.30
CA GLY A 34 -44.90 6.57 -20.50
C GLY A 34 -45.01 7.50 -21.74
N ASP A 35 -45.05 6.87 -22.93
CA ASP A 35 -45.63 7.32 -24.22
C ASP A 35 -44.86 8.27 -25.17
N GLY A 36 -44.96 7.94 -26.48
CA GLY A 36 -45.16 8.96 -27.52
C GLY A 36 -44.16 9.09 -28.70
N GLY A 37 -44.20 8.16 -29.66
CA GLY A 37 -44.55 8.43 -31.07
C GLY A 37 -43.64 9.20 -32.07
N GLY A 38 -43.39 8.53 -33.22
CA GLY A 38 -43.30 9.09 -34.59
C GLY A 38 -41.92 9.61 -35.02
N GLY A 39 -41.41 9.41 -36.23
CA GLY A 39 -41.90 8.85 -37.50
C GLY A 39 -40.99 9.36 -38.65
N ASP A 40 -40.91 8.58 -39.74
CA ASP A 40 -40.29 8.84 -41.05
C ASP A 40 -38.76 9.09 -41.08
N GLY A 41 -37.99 8.58 -42.04
CA GLY A 41 -38.31 8.06 -43.37
C GLY A 41 -37.29 8.65 -44.37
N GLY A 42 -36.67 7.81 -45.19
CA GLY A 42 -35.79 8.29 -46.27
C GLY A 42 -34.73 7.28 -46.69
N GLY A 43 -35.02 6.51 -47.74
CA GLY A 43 -34.08 5.58 -48.37
C GLY A 43 -33.07 6.26 -49.29
N GLY A 44 -32.12 5.45 -49.76
CA GLY A 44 -31.17 5.81 -50.80
C GLY A 44 -30.19 4.67 -51.04
N ASP A 45 -30.53 3.78 -51.98
CA ASP A 45 -29.59 2.84 -52.60
C ASP A 45 -28.53 3.61 -53.41
N GLY A 46 -27.30 3.12 -53.40
CA GLY A 46 -26.21 3.64 -54.22
C GLY A 46 -25.01 2.68 -54.21
N ASP A 47 -25.08 1.69 -55.10
CA ASP A 47 -23.97 0.80 -55.47
C ASP A 47 -22.97 1.55 -56.38
N ALA A 48 -21.68 1.46 -56.06
CA ALA A 48 -20.57 1.72 -56.98
C ALA A 48 -19.26 1.13 -56.44
N THR A 49 -18.78 0.10 -57.14
CA THR A 49 -17.43 -0.46 -57.12
C THR A 49 -16.39 0.55 -57.63
N ASP A 50 -15.19 0.63 -57.03
CA ASP A 50 -13.91 0.52 -57.77
C ASP A 50 -12.66 0.36 -56.89
N ASP A 51 -11.76 -0.44 -57.45
CA ASP A 51 -10.33 -0.75 -57.29
C ASP A 51 -9.38 0.13 -56.44
N GLY A 52 -8.58 -0.55 -55.61
CA GLY A 52 -7.11 -0.51 -55.68
C GLY A 52 -6.34 0.75 -55.27
N SER A 53 -5.59 0.66 -54.17
CA SER A 53 -4.12 0.86 -54.17
C SER A 53 -3.57 0.80 -52.74
N GLN A 54 -2.42 0.14 -52.63
CA GLN A 54 -1.56 0.04 -51.47
C GLN A 54 -1.22 1.43 -50.90
N GLY A 55 -1.35 1.56 -49.59
CA GLY A 55 -0.70 2.60 -48.78
C GLY A 55 0.05 1.87 -47.68
N GLU A 56 1.37 1.95 -47.75
CA GLU A 56 2.31 1.39 -46.79
C GLU A 56 2.01 2.00 -45.41
N ASP A 57 1.84 1.12 -44.43
CA ASP A 57 1.73 1.47 -43.00
C ASP A 57 3.11 1.93 -42.55
N ASP A 58 3.42 3.21 -42.77
CA ASP A 58 4.53 3.84 -42.08
C ASP A 58 4.12 4.00 -40.61
N GLY A 59 4.80 3.22 -39.76
CA GLY A 59 4.76 3.39 -38.32
C GLY A 59 5.39 4.72 -37.96
N SER A 60 4.64 5.79 -38.15
CA SER A 60 4.89 7.04 -37.45
C SER A 60 4.67 6.76 -35.95
N PRO A 61 5.67 7.00 -35.08
CA PRO A 61 5.47 6.88 -33.65
C PRO A 61 4.31 7.81 -33.24
N PRO A 62 3.44 7.39 -32.30
CA PRO A 62 2.37 8.25 -31.84
C PRO A 62 2.98 9.55 -31.32
N ASP A 63 2.40 10.65 -31.79
CA ASP A 63 2.62 12.02 -31.40
C ASP A 63 2.94 12.10 -29.91
N GLU A 64 4.11 12.66 -29.56
CA GLU A 64 4.49 13.00 -28.19
C GLU A 64 3.51 14.10 -27.71
N GLY A 65 2.31 13.68 -27.33
CA GLY A 65 1.39 14.53 -26.60
C GLY A 65 2.10 14.93 -25.32
N GLU A 66 2.48 16.20 -25.23
CA GLU A 66 2.98 16.86 -24.02
C GLU A 66 1.95 16.69 -22.90
N SER A 67 1.99 15.55 -22.20
CA SER A 67 1.26 15.33 -20.96
C SER A 67 2.22 15.50 -19.80
N ASP A 68 2.32 16.72 -19.28
CA ASP A 68 2.71 17.11 -17.91
C ASP A 68 3.65 16.13 -17.13
N GLY A 69 4.70 15.59 -17.77
CA GLY A 69 5.66 14.68 -17.13
C GLY A 69 5.13 13.29 -16.71
N VAL A 70 3.99 12.81 -17.22
CA VAL A 70 3.47 11.45 -16.96
C VAL A 70 3.54 10.60 -18.23
N PRO A 71 4.23 9.44 -18.24
CA PRO A 71 4.30 8.59 -19.43
C PRO A 71 2.97 7.92 -19.75
N ALA A 72 2.72 7.67 -21.05
CA ALA A 72 1.58 6.88 -21.51
C ALA A 72 1.83 5.39 -21.27
N LEU A 73 1.37 4.90 -20.11
CA LEU A 73 1.66 3.56 -19.64
C LEU A 73 0.55 2.56 -20.01
N PRO A 74 0.85 1.46 -20.74
CA PRO A 74 -0.10 0.39 -21.02
C PRO A 74 -0.73 -0.18 -19.75
N ARG A 75 -1.88 -0.85 -19.87
CA ARG A 75 -2.56 -1.50 -18.75
C ARG A 75 -2.84 -2.95 -19.05
N VAL A 76 -2.90 -3.75 -17.99
CA VAL A 76 -3.47 -5.08 -18.06
C VAL A 76 -4.98 -4.92 -18.18
N GLU A 77 -5.55 -5.44 -19.26
CA GLU A 77 -7.00 -5.49 -19.42
C GLU A 77 -7.57 -6.60 -18.53
N ASN A 78 -8.55 -6.27 -17.69
CA ASN A 78 -9.19 -7.21 -16.75
C ASN A 78 -8.19 -7.96 -15.84
N PRO A 79 -7.46 -7.24 -14.97
CA PRO A 79 -6.53 -7.88 -14.04
C PRO A 79 -7.25 -8.91 -13.15
N PRO A 80 -6.59 -10.01 -12.77
CA PRO A 80 -7.18 -11.01 -11.89
C PRO A 80 -7.43 -10.42 -10.50
N ASP A 81 -8.38 -10.99 -9.74
CA ASP A 81 -8.57 -10.68 -8.31
C ASP A 81 -7.48 -11.37 -7.45
N ALA A 82 -6.22 -11.04 -7.72
CA ALA A 82 -5.01 -11.62 -7.15
C ALA A 82 -3.81 -10.68 -7.38
N VAL A 83 -2.69 -10.96 -6.72
CA VAL A 83 -1.41 -10.35 -7.10
C VAL A 83 -1.06 -10.74 -8.52
N TYR A 84 -0.61 -9.77 -9.32
CA TYR A 84 -0.29 -10.03 -10.71
C TYR A 84 0.88 -9.18 -11.24
N VAL A 85 1.49 -9.64 -12.33
CA VAL A 85 2.57 -8.93 -13.03
C VAL A 85 2.00 -7.75 -13.82
N PRO A 86 2.36 -6.50 -13.48
CA PRO A 86 1.89 -5.31 -14.19
C PRO A 86 2.53 -5.19 -15.58
N SER A 87 2.14 -4.16 -16.34
CA SER A 87 2.73 -3.92 -17.66
C SER A 87 4.18 -3.40 -17.64
N HIS A 88 4.59 -2.81 -16.53
CA HIS A 88 5.89 -2.18 -16.39
C HIS A 88 6.29 -2.08 -14.92
N ARG A 89 7.58 -1.87 -14.72
CA ARG A 89 8.21 -1.46 -13.47
C ARG A 89 8.46 0.05 -13.53
N ASN A 90 7.97 0.77 -12.52
CA ASN A 90 8.21 2.22 -12.41
C ASN A 90 9.69 2.48 -12.08
N ALA A 91 10.34 3.41 -12.76
CA ALA A 91 11.59 3.98 -12.26
C ALA A 91 11.32 4.91 -11.07
N MET A 92 12.33 5.09 -10.23
CA MET A 92 12.31 6.03 -9.13
C MET A 92 13.73 6.52 -8.85
N VAL A 93 13.83 7.73 -8.30
CA VAL A 93 15.06 8.30 -7.78
C VAL A 93 15.04 8.18 -6.26
N PRO A 94 15.87 7.32 -5.66
CA PRO A 94 16.07 7.33 -4.20
C PRO A 94 16.85 8.59 -3.81
N LEU A 95 16.52 9.16 -2.65
CA LEU A 95 17.31 10.21 -2.01
C LEU A 95 18.10 9.64 -0.84
N GLU A 96 19.01 10.44 -0.29
CA GLU A 96 19.77 10.06 0.90
C GLU A 96 18.82 9.77 2.08
N PRO A 97 19.02 8.65 2.81
CA PRO A 97 18.31 8.40 4.06
C PRO A 97 18.57 9.50 5.08
N VAL A 98 17.55 9.83 5.87
CA VAL A 98 17.62 10.88 6.89
C VAL A 98 17.06 10.35 8.20
N GLU A 99 17.78 10.55 9.30
CA GLU A 99 17.34 10.12 10.63
C GLU A 99 16.53 11.20 11.35
N ALA A 100 15.50 10.76 12.07
CA ALA A 100 14.79 11.56 13.06
C ALA A 100 14.63 10.76 14.35
N GLY A 101 15.61 10.87 15.25
CA GLY A 101 15.59 10.18 16.52
C GLY A 101 15.66 8.66 16.33
N GLU A 102 14.57 7.96 16.65
CA GLU A 102 14.50 6.50 16.53
C GLU A 102 14.14 6.02 15.12
N TYR A 103 13.79 6.93 14.21
CA TYR A 103 13.36 6.63 12.85
C TYR A 103 14.45 6.94 11.82
N GLU A 104 14.59 6.08 10.83
CA GLU A 104 15.25 6.39 9.55
C GLU A 104 14.17 6.54 8.47
N VAL A 105 14.21 7.65 7.74
CA VAL A 105 13.34 7.93 6.60
C VAL A 105 14.15 7.78 5.32
N ARG A 106 13.66 6.96 4.38
CA ARG A 106 14.23 6.84 3.03
C ARG A 106 13.27 7.47 2.02
N PRO A 107 13.52 8.70 1.54
CA PRO A 107 12.68 9.35 0.55
C PRO A 107 12.97 8.82 -0.85
N MET A 108 11.93 8.71 -1.66
CA MET A 108 11.99 8.29 -3.06
C MET A 108 11.02 9.13 -3.89
N LEU A 109 11.38 9.39 -5.14
CA LEU A 109 10.60 10.21 -6.06
C LEU A 109 10.40 9.48 -7.39
N THR A 110 9.22 9.61 -7.96
CA THR A 110 8.94 9.23 -9.35
C THR A 110 7.95 10.19 -9.98
N TYR A 111 7.58 9.99 -11.24
CA TYR A 111 6.51 10.74 -11.88
C TYR A 111 5.16 10.48 -11.18
N PRO A 112 4.21 11.43 -11.20
CA PRO A 112 2.88 11.22 -10.63
C PRO A 112 2.20 10.03 -11.29
N HIS A 113 1.68 9.11 -10.48
CA HIS A 113 1.04 7.90 -11.01
C HIS A 113 -0.21 7.51 -10.24
N ARG A 114 -0.93 6.53 -10.79
CA ARG A 114 -2.19 6.03 -10.24
C ARG A 114 -1.92 5.09 -9.07
N PHE A 115 -2.78 5.19 -8.07
CA PHE A 115 -2.85 4.24 -6.97
C PHE A 115 -4.30 4.09 -6.53
N TRP A 116 -4.57 3.12 -5.67
CA TRP A 116 -5.92 2.81 -5.22
C TRP A 116 -6.01 2.91 -3.70
N LEU A 117 -6.89 3.79 -3.22
CA LEU A 117 -7.27 3.83 -1.80
C LEU A 117 -8.19 2.64 -1.52
N VAL A 118 -8.09 2.09 -0.32
CA VAL A 118 -8.94 0.99 0.16
C VAL A 118 -9.74 1.48 1.37
N THR A 119 -11.05 1.23 1.38
CA THR A 119 -11.92 1.52 2.52
C THR A 119 -12.94 0.40 2.67
N GLY A 120 -12.87 -0.33 3.79
CA GLY A 120 -13.55 -1.62 3.90
C GLY A 120 -13.02 -2.54 2.81
N SER A 121 -13.90 -3.08 1.97
CA SER A 121 -13.57 -3.88 0.78
C SER A 121 -13.60 -3.10 -0.53
N ASP A 122 -13.97 -1.82 -0.50
CA ASP A 122 -14.06 -0.97 -1.69
C ASP A 122 -12.71 -0.34 -2.03
N ARG A 123 -12.49 -0.09 -3.32
CA ARG A 123 -11.31 0.61 -3.83
C ARG A 123 -11.67 1.85 -4.65
N GLU A 124 -10.88 2.90 -4.50
CA GLU A 124 -11.01 4.16 -5.26
C GLU A 124 -9.70 4.46 -5.99
N GLU A 125 -9.76 4.62 -7.31
CA GLU A 125 -8.58 4.99 -8.12
C GLU A 125 -8.29 6.49 -7.98
N VAL A 126 -7.10 6.82 -7.48
CA VAL A 126 -6.56 8.18 -7.48
C VAL A 126 -5.78 8.38 -8.76
N THR A 127 -6.22 9.32 -9.58
CA THR A 127 -5.53 9.72 -10.81
C THR A 127 -4.76 11.02 -10.58
N PRO A 128 -3.47 11.10 -10.95
CA PRO A 128 -2.73 12.35 -10.85
C PRO A 128 -3.36 13.43 -11.75
N SER A 129 -3.34 14.68 -11.29
CA SER A 129 -3.75 15.84 -12.06
C SER A 129 -2.56 16.78 -12.24
N GLY A 130 -2.14 17.01 -13.49
CA GLY A 130 -1.01 17.89 -13.83
C GLY A 130 0.36 17.29 -13.52
N GLY A 131 1.38 18.15 -13.61
CA GLY A 131 2.78 17.78 -13.41
C GLY A 131 3.18 17.78 -11.94
N GLY A 132 4.28 17.08 -11.63
CA GLY A 132 4.83 17.03 -10.28
C GLY A 132 5.60 15.74 -10.03
N VAL A 133 5.47 15.20 -8.83
CA VAL A 133 6.09 13.95 -8.42
C VAL A 133 5.11 13.08 -7.65
N HIS A 134 5.30 11.77 -7.71
CA HIS A 134 4.85 10.89 -6.65
C HIS A 134 5.95 10.82 -5.59
N LEU A 135 5.70 11.44 -4.45
CA LEU A 135 6.64 11.49 -3.32
C LEU A 135 6.36 10.32 -2.39
N MET A 136 7.39 9.55 -2.08
CA MET A 136 7.30 8.38 -1.22
C MET A 136 8.33 8.44 -0.11
N ILE A 137 7.97 7.93 1.06
CA ILE A 137 8.89 7.73 2.19
C ILE A 137 8.69 6.34 2.77
N ALA A 138 9.79 5.58 2.89
CA ALA A 138 9.81 4.36 3.70
C ALA A 138 10.37 4.71 5.09
N VAL A 139 9.74 4.20 6.15
CA VAL A 139 10.16 4.45 7.54
C VAL A 139 10.69 3.16 8.15
N ARG A 140 11.88 3.24 8.74
CA ARG A 140 12.59 2.15 9.39
C ARG A 140 12.95 2.51 10.82
N ASP A 141 13.19 1.49 11.63
CA ASP A 141 13.96 1.64 12.85
C ASP A 141 15.39 2.03 12.50
N ALA A 142 15.86 3.19 12.98
CA ALA A 142 17.23 3.64 12.73
C ALA A 142 18.30 2.70 13.34
N GLU A 143 17.96 1.97 14.40
CA GLU A 143 18.92 1.09 15.07
C GLU A 143 19.09 -0.26 14.35
N SER A 144 17.98 -0.94 14.04
CA SER A 144 18.02 -2.28 13.42
C SER A 144 17.87 -2.28 11.89
N GLY A 145 17.46 -1.16 11.28
CA GLY A 145 17.11 -1.06 9.87
C GLY A 145 15.79 -1.74 9.49
N ALA A 146 15.05 -2.28 10.47
CA ALA A 146 13.76 -2.94 10.26
C ALA A 146 12.70 -1.96 9.75
N ILE A 147 11.92 -2.36 8.75
CA ILE A 147 10.77 -1.56 8.28
C ILE A 147 9.72 -1.48 9.39
N LEU A 148 9.03 -0.34 9.48
CA LEU A 148 7.93 -0.11 10.41
C LEU A 148 6.59 -0.09 9.65
N PRO A 149 5.99 -1.26 9.34
CA PRO A 149 4.82 -1.36 8.48
C PRO A 149 3.52 -1.11 9.25
N VAL A 150 3.33 0.12 9.73
CA VAL A 150 2.15 0.54 10.48
C VAL A 150 1.75 1.95 10.06
N ASP A 151 0.45 2.26 10.01
CA ASP A 151 0.01 3.63 9.84
C ASP A 151 0.28 4.43 11.13
N MET A 152 1.47 5.02 11.22
CA MET A 152 1.78 6.02 12.25
C MET A 152 1.18 7.38 11.92
N GLY A 153 0.85 7.63 10.65
CA GLY A 153 0.54 8.95 10.12
C GLY A 153 1.77 9.85 10.03
N ALA A 154 1.80 10.69 8.99
CA ALA A 154 2.81 11.71 8.80
C ALA A 154 2.16 12.98 8.19
N GLU A 155 2.77 14.14 8.40
CA GLU A 155 2.50 15.33 7.61
C GLU A 155 3.74 15.71 6.81
N VAL A 156 3.57 15.97 5.52
CA VAL A 156 4.61 16.43 4.62
C VAL A 156 4.30 17.86 4.20
N ARG A 157 5.31 18.73 4.27
CA ARG A 157 5.27 20.11 3.79
C ARG A 157 6.34 20.28 2.72
N VAL A 158 5.92 20.71 1.53
CA VAL A 158 6.81 20.94 0.39
C VAL A 158 6.90 22.44 0.15
N THR A 159 8.12 22.95 0.07
CA THR A 159 8.41 24.37 -0.12
C THR A 159 9.34 24.60 -1.30
N HIS A 160 9.18 25.74 -1.96
CA HIS A 160 10.02 26.21 -3.07
C HIS A 160 10.32 27.69 -2.85
N ASP A 161 11.59 28.07 -2.87
CA ASP A 161 12.04 29.45 -2.57
C ASP A 161 11.50 30.03 -1.26
N GLY A 162 11.23 29.15 -0.27
CA GLY A 162 10.69 29.51 1.04
C GLY A 162 9.15 29.62 1.09
N ASP A 163 8.46 29.52 -0.05
CA ASP A 163 7.00 29.50 -0.11
C ASP A 163 6.46 28.07 -0.01
N LEU A 164 5.35 27.91 0.72
CA LEU A 164 4.66 26.62 0.85
C LEU A 164 3.92 26.30 -0.46
N VAL A 165 4.34 25.24 -1.13
CA VAL A 165 3.75 24.74 -2.39
C VAL A 165 2.68 23.70 -2.09
N ASP A 166 2.96 22.78 -1.17
CA ASP A 166 2.04 21.71 -0.82
C ASP A 166 2.11 21.35 0.67
N ARG A 167 0.99 20.89 1.22
CA ARG A 167 0.91 20.28 2.55
C ARG A 167 -0.12 19.17 2.53
N ARG A 168 0.29 17.96 2.92
CA ARG A 168 -0.60 16.80 2.96
C ARG A 168 -0.12 15.73 3.93
N ALA A 169 -0.98 14.76 4.17
CA ALA A 169 -0.62 13.53 4.87
C ALA A 169 -0.54 12.40 3.83
N PRO A 170 0.66 11.85 3.53
CA PRO A 170 0.79 10.77 2.57
C PRO A 170 0.07 9.51 3.07
N TRP A 171 -0.42 8.69 2.14
CA TRP A 171 -1.16 7.48 2.45
C TRP A 171 -0.21 6.33 2.78
N PRO A 172 -0.48 5.47 3.78
CA PRO A 172 0.21 4.19 3.88
C PRO A 172 -0.16 3.34 2.65
N MET A 173 0.82 2.71 2.02
CA MET A 173 0.66 1.98 0.77
C MET A 173 1.55 0.74 0.74
N ILE A 174 1.19 -0.20 -0.14
CA ILE A 174 2.05 -1.31 -0.52
C ILE A 174 2.28 -1.34 -2.03
N SER A 175 3.51 -1.64 -2.45
CA SER A 175 3.87 -1.97 -3.82
C SER A 175 4.71 -3.24 -3.87
N GLN A 176 4.73 -3.89 -5.04
CA GLN A 176 5.54 -5.09 -5.24
C GLN A 176 7.04 -4.78 -5.06
N THR A 177 7.48 -3.63 -5.53
CA THR A 177 8.90 -3.31 -5.68
C THR A 177 9.51 -2.53 -4.52
N MET A 178 8.69 -1.91 -3.67
CA MET A 178 9.13 -1.11 -2.51
C MET A 178 8.60 -1.63 -1.17
N GLY A 179 7.62 -2.54 -1.19
CA GLY A 179 6.96 -2.99 0.04
C GLY A 179 6.10 -1.89 0.67
N PHE A 180 6.07 -1.84 2.00
CA PHE A 180 5.30 -0.86 2.77
C PHE A 180 6.00 0.50 2.80
N HIS A 181 5.27 1.57 2.46
CA HIS A 181 5.76 2.94 2.46
C HIS A 181 4.59 3.91 2.60
N PHE A 182 4.88 5.20 2.78
CA PHE A 182 3.89 6.27 2.64
C PHE A 182 4.09 6.98 1.31
N GLY A 183 3.02 7.35 0.62
CA GLY A 183 3.14 8.11 -0.63
C GLY A 183 1.91 8.91 -1.03
N ASP A 184 2.12 9.94 -1.85
CA ASP A 184 1.06 10.68 -2.53
C ASP A 184 1.61 11.49 -3.73
N ASN A 185 0.73 11.91 -4.64
CA ASN A 185 1.05 12.75 -5.79
C ASN A 185 1.10 14.23 -5.39
N VAL A 186 2.29 14.84 -5.40
CA VAL A 186 2.51 16.26 -5.13
C VAL A 186 2.61 17.02 -6.45
N GLY A 187 1.73 18.00 -6.65
CA GLY A 187 1.74 18.84 -7.84
C GLY A 187 2.84 19.90 -7.76
N LEU A 188 3.68 19.99 -8.80
CA LEU A 188 4.77 20.98 -8.89
C LEU A 188 4.65 21.74 -10.20
N ALA A 189 4.59 23.06 -10.14
CA ALA A 189 4.35 23.91 -11.30
C ALA A 189 5.64 24.36 -12.01
N GLU A 190 6.73 24.50 -11.25
CA GLU A 190 7.97 25.11 -11.72
C GLU A 190 9.16 24.18 -11.51
N THR A 191 10.13 24.24 -12.41
CA THR A 191 11.39 23.52 -12.22
C THR A 191 12.25 24.23 -11.18
N GLY A 192 12.94 23.47 -10.33
CA GLY A 192 13.89 24.01 -9.36
C GLY A 192 14.07 23.08 -8.17
N THR A 193 14.74 23.59 -7.14
CA THR A 193 14.97 22.86 -5.89
C THR A 193 13.75 22.99 -4.97
N TYR A 194 13.27 21.86 -4.46
CA TYR A 194 12.18 21.79 -3.50
C TYR A 194 12.72 21.24 -2.19
N ALA A 195 12.32 21.87 -1.08
CA ALA A 195 12.62 21.40 0.26
C ALA A 195 11.38 20.75 0.87
N VAL A 196 11.56 19.55 1.41
CA VAL A 196 10.51 18.75 2.05
C VAL A 196 10.80 18.64 3.53
N GLU A 197 9.81 18.98 4.35
CA GLU A 197 9.78 18.66 5.78
C GLU A 197 8.74 17.56 6.01
N ALA A 198 9.16 16.43 6.57
CA ALA A 198 8.27 15.33 6.93
C ALA A 198 8.24 15.18 8.46
N GLU A 199 7.04 15.30 9.03
CA GLU A 199 6.74 15.18 10.45
C GLU A 199 6.06 13.82 10.69
N LEU A 200 6.79 12.90 11.30
CA LEU A 200 6.30 11.58 11.70
C LEU A 200 5.65 11.66 13.08
N ASN A 201 4.50 11.01 13.24
CA ASN A 201 3.87 10.86 14.55
C ASN A 201 4.47 9.67 15.33
N PRO A 202 4.33 9.66 16.67
CA PRO A 202 4.67 8.50 17.47
C PRO A 202 3.77 7.29 17.14
N ILE A 203 4.32 6.08 17.27
CA ILE A 203 3.57 4.83 17.07
C ILE A 203 2.77 4.53 18.34
N THR A 204 1.48 4.88 18.35
CA THR A 204 0.61 4.77 19.54
C THR A 204 -0.63 3.90 19.33
N ASN A 205 -0.94 3.56 18.06
CA ASN A 205 -2.11 2.80 17.63
C ASN A 205 -1.86 1.29 17.50
N VAL A 206 -0.62 0.84 17.70
CA VAL A 206 -0.19 -0.57 17.56
C VAL A 206 0.51 -1.01 18.86
N ARG A 207 0.30 -2.26 19.26
CA ARG A 207 1.01 -2.84 20.41
C ARG A 207 2.49 -2.99 20.06
N LYS A 208 3.38 -2.52 20.92
CA LYS A 208 4.82 -2.73 20.75
C LYS A 208 5.35 -3.71 21.78
N THR A 209 6.26 -4.58 21.37
CA THR A 209 6.85 -5.61 22.24
C THR A 209 8.33 -5.83 21.95
N GLY A 210 9.01 -6.56 22.83
CA GLY A 210 10.44 -6.88 22.66
C GLY A 210 11.29 -5.61 22.72
N ALA A 211 12.25 -5.50 21.80
CA ALA A 211 13.11 -4.32 21.69
C ALA A 211 12.34 -3.01 21.43
N PHE A 212 11.09 -3.08 20.96
CA PHE A 212 10.28 -1.90 20.63
C PHE A 212 9.32 -1.47 21.75
N ALA A 213 9.21 -2.20 22.86
CA ALA A 213 8.18 -2.00 23.88
C ALA A 213 8.11 -0.56 24.42
N ASP A 214 9.26 0.09 24.60
CA ASP A 214 9.39 1.45 25.13
C ASP A 214 9.92 2.45 24.07
N ARG A 215 9.87 2.07 22.79
CA ARG A 215 10.42 2.85 21.66
C ARG A 215 9.32 3.47 20.81
N PHE A 216 9.65 4.48 20.01
CA PHE A 216 8.72 5.17 19.12
C PHE A 216 7.58 5.90 19.86
N GLU A 217 7.86 6.34 21.09
CA GLU A 217 6.92 7.08 21.96
C GLU A 217 6.82 8.56 21.59
N THR A 218 7.82 9.06 20.90
CA THR A 218 7.85 10.42 20.32
C THR A 218 7.98 10.33 18.82
N GLY A 219 7.30 11.23 18.11
CA GLY A 219 7.49 11.41 16.67
C GLY A 219 8.86 12.03 16.33
N GLY A 220 9.05 12.38 15.07
CA GLY A 220 10.28 12.96 14.56
C GLY A 220 10.06 13.85 13.35
N THR A 221 10.96 14.79 13.11
CA THR A 221 10.91 15.65 11.92
C THR A 221 12.21 15.46 11.14
N VAL A 222 12.09 15.13 9.86
CA VAL A 222 13.21 15.11 8.91
C VAL A 222 13.03 16.19 7.86
N SER A 223 14.14 16.63 7.27
CA SER A 223 14.14 17.50 6.10
C SER A 223 15.08 16.97 5.04
N PHE A 224 14.66 17.06 3.78
CA PHE A 224 15.47 16.71 2.62
C PHE A 224 15.09 17.60 1.44
N GLU A 225 15.96 17.64 0.44
CA GLU A 225 15.76 18.44 -0.77
C GLU A 225 15.84 17.55 -2.01
N PHE A 226 15.20 18.00 -3.09
CA PHE A 226 15.34 17.39 -4.40
C PHE A 226 15.27 18.43 -5.51
N GLU A 227 15.89 18.13 -6.64
CA GLU A 227 15.77 18.93 -7.85
C GLU A 227 14.64 18.37 -8.72
N PHE A 228 13.68 19.22 -9.07
CA PHE A 228 12.67 18.94 -10.07
C PHE A 228 13.03 19.67 -11.35
N ASP A 229 13.68 18.98 -12.27
CA ASP A 229 14.10 19.52 -13.55
C ASP A 229 13.89 18.52 -14.69
N ARG A 230 14.38 18.87 -15.88
CA ARG A 230 14.26 18.00 -17.05
C ARG A 230 15.10 16.72 -16.94
N GLU A 231 16.20 16.76 -16.19
CA GLU A 231 17.06 15.59 -15.99
C GLU A 231 16.34 14.57 -15.11
N PHE A 232 15.77 15.01 -13.98
CA PHE A 232 14.91 14.19 -13.13
C PHE A 232 13.73 13.61 -13.91
N GLN A 233 12.98 14.47 -14.63
CA GLN A 233 11.80 14.03 -15.40
C GLN A 233 12.17 12.96 -16.42
N ARG A 234 13.28 13.17 -17.14
CA ARG A 234 13.79 12.20 -18.10
C ARG A 234 14.22 10.91 -17.40
N ALA A 235 14.93 10.98 -16.28
CA ALA A 235 15.42 9.81 -15.57
C ALA A 235 14.28 8.89 -15.12
N VAL A 236 13.19 9.45 -14.60
CA VAL A 236 12.05 8.64 -14.13
C VAL A 236 11.15 8.13 -15.26
N VAL A 237 11.15 8.80 -16.42
CA VAL A 237 10.37 8.35 -17.60
C VAL A 237 11.16 7.34 -18.44
N ASP A 238 12.40 7.66 -18.80
CA ASP A 238 13.26 6.79 -19.60
C ASP A 238 13.66 5.51 -18.84
N GLY A 239 13.63 5.56 -17.50
CA GLY A 239 13.92 4.41 -16.63
C GLY A 239 12.78 3.40 -16.51
N VAL A 240 11.60 3.66 -17.08
CA VAL A 240 10.48 2.70 -17.04
C VAL A 240 10.86 1.44 -17.81
N GLU A 241 10.84 0.31 -17.10
CA GLU A 241 11.08 -1.01 -17.70
C GLU A 241 9.73 -1.64 -18.06
N TYR A 242 9.44 -1.73 -19.36
CA TYR A 242 8.27 -2.44 -19.87
C TYR A 242 8.53 -3.94 -19.89
N LEU A 243 7.54 -4.71 -19.42
CA LEU A 243 7.63 -6.16 -19.37
C LEU A 243 7.02 -6.79 -20.62
N ASP A 244 7.40 -8.02 -20.92
CA ASP A 244 6.80 -8.81 -22.01
C ASP A 244 5.28 -8.90 -21.83
N GLU A 245 4.53 -8.50 -22.88
CA GLU A 245 3.05 -8.48 -22.85
C GLU A 245 2.44 -9.84 -22.51
N GLU A 246 3.10 -10.94 -22.88
CA GLU A 246 2.67 -12.31 -22.56
C GLU A 246 2.59 -12.56 -21.06
N ARG A 247 3.36 -11.82 -20.25
CA ARG A 247 3.38 -11.95 -18.80
C ARG A 247 2.35 -11.09 -18.08
N TRP A 248 1.74 -10.13 -18.78
CA TRP A 248 0.85 -9.16 -18.14
C TRP A 248 -0.38 -9.87 -17.55
N GLY A 249 -0.63 -9.64 -16.27
CA GLY A 249 -1.74 -10.29 -15.57
C GLY A 249 -1.45 -11.72 -15.08
N GLU A 250 -0.25 -12.27 -15.33
CA GLU A 250 0.17 -13.53 -14.70
C GLU A 250 0.15 -13.39 -13.17
N ARG A 251 -0.28 -14.44 -12.47
CA ARG A 251 -0.22 -14.50 -11.00
C ARG A 251 1.22 -14.71 -10.55
N ASP A 252 1.93 -13.60 -10.46
CA ASP A 252 3.31 -13.47 -10.00
C ASP A 252 3.55 -12.01 -9.58
N ALA A 253 4.71 -11.69 -9.03
CA ALA A 253 5.07 -10.33 -8.65
C ALA A 253 6.43 -9.92 -9.20
N LEU A 254 6.61 -8.60 -9.39
CA LEU A 254 7.91 -8.03 -9.66
C LEU A 254 8.85 -8.24 -8.48
N GLU A 255 10.10 -8.55 -8.79
CA GLU A 255 11.14 -8.63 -7.78
C GLU A 255 11.34 -7.28 -7.08
N PRO A 256 11.52 -7.27 -5.76
CA PRO A 256 11.77 -6.05 -4.98
C PRO A 256 13.01 -5.27 -5.45
N MET A 257 12.94 -3.94 -5.63
CA MET A 257 14.05 -3.13 -6.18
C MET A 257 15.11 -2.73 -5.16
N MET A 258 14.71 -2.40 -3.94
CA MET A 258 15.59 -1.75 -2.95
C MET A 258 16.64 -2.68 -2.32
N GLY A 259 16.64 -3.98 -2.65
CA GLY A 259 17.55 -4.96 -2.06
C GLY A 259 18.88 -5.08 -2.82
N GLY A 260 19.04 -4.35 -3.93
CA GLY A 260 20.28 -4.26 -4.70
C GLY A 260 20.99 -2.91 -4.60
N MET A 261 20.48 -1.96 -3.83
CA MET A 261 21.11 -0.63 -3.63
C MET A 261 22.05 -0.58 -2.41
N ASP A 262 22.02 -1.59 -1.55
CA ASP A 262 23.04 -1.79 -0.52
C ASP A 262 24.11 -2.74 -1.12
N GLU A 263 25.20 -2.16 -1.66
CA GLU A 263 26.29 -2.85 -2.40
C GLU A 263 27.05 -3.94 -1.62
N ASP A 264 26.65 -4.31 -0.39
CA ASP A 264 27.41 -5.21 0.48
C ASP A 264 26.67 -6.51 0.89
N THR A 265 25.52 -6.83 0.29
CA THR A 265 24.78 -8.08 0.63
C THR A 265 25.10 -9.22 -0.34
N GLU A 266 26.30 -9.80 -0.24
CA GLU A 266 26.65 -11.11 -0.80
C GLU A 266 25.93 -12.24 -0.03
N ASP A 267 24.62 -12.39 -0.23
CA ASP A 267 23.84 -13.64 -0.11
C ASP A 267 22.34 -13.29 -0.06
N GLY A 268 21.59 -13.55 -1.14
CA GLY A 268 20.14 -13.88 -1.16
C GLY A 268 19.08 -13.10 -0.35
N THR A 269 19.40 -12.02 0.37
CA THR A 269 18.57 -11.41 1.44
C THR A 269 17.83 -10.15 1.02
N ALA A 270 17.92 -9.74 -0.26
CA ALA A 270 17.23 -8.57 -0.82
C ALA A 270 15.71 -8.55 -0.54
N SER A 271 15.06 -9.73 -0.49
CA SER A 271 13.64 -9.85 -0.17
C SER A 271 13.34 -9.80 1.34
N ASP A 272 14.27 -10.24 2.20
CA ASP A 272 14.11 -10.24 3.66
C ASP A 272 14.14 -8.81 4.20
N ALA A 273 15.07 -7.98 3.71
CA ALA A 273 15.24 -6.59 4.15
C ALA A 273 14.07 -5.67 3.73
N GLN A 274 13.35 -5.99 2.65
CA GLN A 274 12.20 -5.22 2.17
C GLN A 274 10.86 -5.70 2.72
N SER A 275 10.75 -6.97 3.09
CA SER A 275 9.59 -7.49 3.79
C SER A 275 9.59 -7.07 5.26
N GLY A 276 10.75 -7.11 5.91
CA GLY A 276 10.84 -6.96 7.37
C GLY A 276 10.20 -8.13 8.14
N LEU A 277 9.76 -9.20 7.45
CA LEU A 277 9.19 -10.40 8.07
C LEU A 277 10.13 -11.59 7.90
N LEU A 278 10.22 -12.38 8.97
CA LEU A 278 10.92 -13.66 8.96
C LEU A 278 10.30 -14.63 7.92
N PRO A 279 11.10 -15.54 7.33
CA PRO A 279 10.57 -16.72 6.66
C PRO A 279 9.63 -17.51 7.57
N ALA A 280 8.60 -18.16 7.02
CA ALA A 280 7.60 -18.89 7.81
C ALA A 280 8.21 -19.94 8.76
N SER A 281 9.29 -20.60 8.32
CA SER A 281 10.02 -21.61 9.10
C SER A 281 10.86 -21.02 10.23
N ALA A 282 11.20 -19.73 10.18
CA ALA A 282 12.06 -19.06 11.15
C ALA A 282 11.29 -18.49 12.35
N TYR A 283 9.96 -18.38 12.27
CA TYR A 283 9.17 -18.00 13.43
C TYR A 283 9.26 -19.08 14.53
N PRO A 284 9.29 -18.71 15.82
CA PRO A 284 9.28 -19.68 16.90
C PRO A 284 7.91 -20.37 17.04
N GLY A 285 7.85 -21.36 17.93
CA GLY A 285 6.64 -22.08 18.26
C GLY A 285 6.25 -23.16 17.24
N ARG A 286 5.11 -23.80 17.51
CA ARG A 286 4.53 -24.83 16.67
C ARG A 286 3.90 -24.20 15.42
N SER A 287 4.13 -24.81 14.26
CA SER A 287 3.46 -24.43 13.02
C SER A 287 1.99 -24.87 13.05
N LEU A 288 1.07 -23.94 12.82
CA LEU A 288 -0.34 -24.25 12.57
C LEU A 288 -0.68 -24.14 11.08
N GLY A 289 0.33 -23.95 10.24
CA GLY A 289 0.20 -23.91 8.78
C GLY A 289 0.35 -22.52 8.20
N THR A 290 0.12 -22.47 6.88
CA THR A 290 0.23 -21.25 6.09
C THR A 290 -0.96 -21.13 5.12
N PRO A 291 -2.20 -20.98 5.63
CA PRO A 291 -3.37 -20.86 4.78
C PRO A 291 -3.34 -19.57 3.94
N THR A 292 -4.18 -19.54 2.91
CA THR A 292 -4.35 -18.38 2.02
C THR A 292 -5.79 -17.86 2.03
N SER A 293 -5.95 -16.54 1.91
CA SER A 293 -7.26 -15.89 1.74
C SER A 293 -7.09 -14.58 0.98
N GLY A 294 -7.95 -14.31 -0.01
CA GLY A 294 -7.83 -13.14 -0.90
C GLY A 294 -6.45 -12.98 -1.55
N ASP A 295 -5.80 -14.11 -1.87
CA ASP A 295 -4.42 -14.22 -2.37
C ASP A 295 -3.32 -13.86 -1.36
N ALA A 296 -3.67 -13.45 -0.13
CA ALA A 296 -2.71 -13.27 0.95
C ALA A 296 -2.31 -14.61 1.56
N THR A 297 -1.08 -14.67 2.07
CA THR A 297 -0.53 -15.79 2.82
C THR A 297 -0.54 -15.47 4.30
N PHE A 298 -1.07 -16.35 5.14
CA PHE A 298 -1.13 -16.17 6.60
C PHE A 298 -0.22 -17.18 7.26
N VAL A 299 0.94 -16.76 7.79
CA VAL A 299 1.76 -17.67 8.61
C VAL A 299 1.17 -17.71 10.01
N VAL A 300 0.76 -18.90 10.44
CA VAL A 300 0.13 -19.10 11.75
C VAL A 300 1.04 -19.94 12.64
N ARG A 301 1.36 -19.39 13.81
CA ARG A 301 2.21 -20.04 14.82
C ARG A 301 1.54 -20.00 16.18
N TYR A 302 1.74 -21.07 16.94
CA TYR A 302 1.36 -21.12 18.34
C TYR A 302 2.60 -21.20 19.22
N LEU A 303 2.72 -20.27 20.15
CA LEU A 303 3.84 -20.17 21.07
C LEU A 303 3.33 -20.53 22.47
N ASP A 304 3.61 -21.75 22.92
CA ASP A 304 3.17 -22.25 24.24
C ASP A 304 3.74 -21.43 25.40
N GLU A 305 5.04 -21.14 25.35
CA GLU A 305 5.74 -20.30 26.32
C GLU A 305 6.35 -19.09 25.60
N THR A 306 5.94 -17.88 25.97
CA THR A 306 6.39 -16.66 25.30
C THR A 306 6.38 -15.43 26.22
N ARG A 307 7.24 -14.46 25.91
CA ARG A 307 7.25 -13.13 26.53
C ARG A 307 6.09 -12.23 26.11
N LEU A 308 5.28 -12.67 25.14
CA LEU A 308 4.16 -11.90 24.60
C LEU A 308 2.90 -11.97 25.47
N THR A 309 2.89 -12.86 26.47
CA THR A 309 1.82 -13.02 27.45
C THR A 309 2.38 -12.94 28.87
N ASP A 310 1.51 -12.84 29.87
CA ASP A 310 1.90 -12.88 31.29
C ASP A 310 2.29 -14.30 31.76
N GLY A 311 2.58 -15.23 30.84
CA GLY A 311 2.97 -16.62 31.12
C GLY A 311 1.82 -17.51 31.62
N LYS A 312 0.56 -17.08 31.42
CA LYS A 312 -0.64 -17.83 31.83
C LYS A 312 -1.32 -18.58 30.69
N GLU A 313 -1.16 -18.05 29.48
CA GLU A 313 -1.77 -18.56 28.26
C GLU A 313 -0.68 -18.61 27.17
N GLY A 314 -0.86 -19.50 26.20
CA GLY A 314 -0.11 -19.47 24.96
C GLY A 314 -0.42 -18.22 24.12
N TYR A 315 0.28 -18.08 22.99
CA TYR A 315 0.07 -16.97 22.06
C TYR A 315 -0.12 -17.47 20.64
N LEU A 316 -1.25 -17.11 20.04
CA LEU A 316 -1.49 -17.28 18.62
C LEU A 316 -0.90 -16.09 17.88
N LEU A 317 0.08 -16.35 17.01
CA LEU A 317 0.69 -15.37 16.12
C LEU A 317 0.22 -15.63 14.69
N VAL A 318 -0.30 -14.57 14.06
CA VAL A 318 -0.72 -14.57 12.65
C VAL A 318 0.04 -13.46 11.92
N SER A 319 0.78 -13.83 10.89
CA SER A 319 1.58 -12.89 10.09
C SER A 319 1.09 -12.90 8.63
N PRO A 320 0.09 -12.05 8.31
CA PRO A 320 -0.44 -11.92 6.96
C PRO A 320 0.54 -11.14 6.07
N ARG A 321 0.78 -11.66 4.88
CA ARG A 321 1.78 -11.14 3.96
C ARG A 321 1.41 -11.40 2.49
N THR A 322 2.00 -10.62 1.59
CA THR A 322 1.85 -10.89 0.15
C THR A 322 2.51 -12.23 -0.22
N PRO A 323 1.97 -12.97 -1.21
CA PRO A 323 2.38 -14.34 -1.50
C PRO A 323 3.82 -14.49 -2.03
N TYR A 324 4.33 -13.49 -2.76
CA TYR A 324 5.65 -13.56 -3.41
C TYR A 324 6.74 -12.81 -2.62
N ASN A 325 6.50 -11.51 -2.35
CA ASN A 325 7.51 -10.62 -1.76
C ASN A 325 7.42 -10.51 -0.24
N ARG A 326 6.49 -11.25 0.39
CA ARG A 326 6.25 -11.24 1.85
C ARG A 326 6.01 -9.84 2.42
N VAL A 327 5.47 -8.90 1.63
CA VAL A 327 5.18 -7.55 2.13
C VAL A 327 4.12 -7.64 3.24
N PRO A 328 4.34 -7.03 4.42
CA PRO A 328 3.38 -7.08 5.52
C PRO A 328 2.04 -6.48 5.14
N LEU A 329 0.95 -7.11 5.60
CA LEU A 329 -0.41 -6.61 5.41
C LEU A 329 -0.90 -5.95 6.72
N ALA A 330 -0.65 -4.65 6.82
CA ALA A 330 -0.99 -3.84 7.98
C ALA A 330 -2.45 -3.37 7.98
N ASP A 331 -2.91 -2.92 9.15
CA ASP A 331 -4.20 -2.28 9.37
C ASP A 331 -5.38 -3.15 8.93
N MET A 332 -5.28 -4.46 9.20
CA MET A 332 -6.38 -5.42 9.12
C MET A 332 -7.13 -5.47 10.45
N ALA A 333 -8.40 -5.86 10.40
CA ALA A 333 -9.12 -6.34 11.57
C ALA A 333 -9.26 -7.86 11.44
N LEU A 334 -8.66 -8.58 12.39
CA LEU A 334 -8.64 -10.04 12.42
C LEU A 334 -9.25 -10.53 13.73
N SER A 335 -10.03 -11.61 13.64
CA SER A 335 -10.55 -12.32 14.81
C SER A 335 -10.37 -13.83 14.60
N VAL A 336 -10.46 -14.59 15.68
CA VAL A 336 -10.60 -16.05 15.63
C VAL A 336 -11.89 -16.46 16.30
N THR A 337 -12.51 -17.50 15.76
CA THR A 337 -13.62 -18.22 16.40
C THR A 337 -13.21 -19.66 16.68
N GLY A 338 -13.80 -20.28 17.70
CA GLY A 338 -13.50 -21.68 18.06
C GLY A 338 -13.58 -21.94 19.58
N PRO A 339 -12.53 -22.49 20.22
CA PRO A 339 -12.50 -22.70 21.68
C PRO A 339 -12.70 -21.40 22.47
N ARG A 340 -12.23 -20.28 21.91
CA ARG A 340 -12.46 -18.94 22.42
C ARG A 340 -12.48 -17.93 21.27
N ASP A 341 -13.57 -17.19 21.18
CA ASP A 341 -13.68 -16.07 20.26
C ASP A 341 -12.85 -14.88 20.77
N ALA A 342 -11.98 -14.36 19.92
CA ALA A 342 -11.12 -13.23 20.29
C ALA A 342 -10.64 -12.42 19.08
N GLU A 343 -10.53 -11.11 19.27
CA GLU A 343 -9.86 -10.22 18.31
C GLU A 343 -8.34 -10.37 18.44
N LEU A 344 -7.63 -10.29 17.31
CA LEU A 344 -6.18 -10.29 17.28
C LEU A 344 -5.66 -8.85 17.26
N VAL A 345 -4.64 -8.60 18.07
CA VAL A 345 -4.04 -7.27 18.22
C VAL A 345 -2.85 -7.12 17.28
N GLN A 346 -2.90 -6.13 16.40
CA GLN A 346 -1.75 -5.73 15.58
C GLN A 346 -0.59 -5.36 16.51
N THR A 347 0.56 -5.99 16.27
CA THR A 347 1.74 -5.93 17.12
C THR A 347 2.99 -5.72 16.27
N LEU A 348 3.86 -4.83 16.72
CA LEU A 348 5.19 -4.65 16.19
C LEU A 348 6.23 -5.12 17.22
N ASP A 349 7.07 -6.05 16.82
CA ASP A 349 8.05 -6.67 17.69
C ASP A 349 9.44 -6.66 17.04
N GLY A 350 10.49 -6.36 17.82
CA GLY A 350 11.85 -6.28 17.29
C GLY A 350 12.42 -7.60 16.77
N ASP A 351 11.96 -8.75 17.27
CA ASP A 351 12.45 -10.07 16.86
C ASP A 351 11.48 -10.76 15.89
N LEU A 352 10.17 -10.54 16.08
CA LEU A 352 9.11 -11.24 15.34
C LEU A 352 8.52 -10.39 14.20
N GLY A 353 8.89 -9.12 14.10
CA GLY A 353 8.35 -8.19 13.12
C GLY A 353 6.87 -7.86 13.34
N HIS A 354 6.23 -7.39 12.28
CA HIS A 354 4.79 -7.12 12.26
C HIS A 354 3.97 -8.41 12.22
N HIS A 355 3.00 -8.50 13.12
CA HIS A 355 2.06 -9.61 13.20
C HIS A 355 0.79 -9.18 13.92
N TYR A 356 -0.22 -10.04 13.93
CA TYR A 356 -1.40 -9.94 14.77
C TYR A 356 -1.37 -11.10 15.75
N GLY A 357 -1.81 -10.89 16.98
CA GLY A 357 -1.88 -12.00 17.90
C GLY A 357 -2.71 -11.78 19.14
N VAL A 358 -2.91 -12.87 19.85
CA VAL A 358 -3.83 -12.97 20.97
C VAL A 358 -3.35 -14.03 21.96
N ALA A 359 -3.51 -13.75 23.24
CA ALA A 359 -3.28 -14.72 24.30
C ALA A 359 -4.50 -15.65 24.42
N LEU A 360 -4.28 -16.94 24.22
CA LEU A 360 -5.30 -17.98 24.38
C LEU A 360 -4.62 -19.35 24.48
N ASP A 361 -5.30 -20.30 25.11
CA ASP A 361 -4.85 -21.68 25.20
C ASP A 361 -5.49 -22.55 24.11
N LEU A 362 -4.67 -23.36 23.44
CA LEU A 362 -5.10 -24.35 22.45
C LEU A 362 -4.74 -25.77 22.88
N SER A 363 -5.68 -26.67 22.66
CA SER A 363 -5.51 -28.11 22.84
C SER A 363 -5.37 -28.81 21.49
N ALA A 364 -4.69 -29.97 21.48
CA ALA A 364 -4.69 -30.86 20.32
C ALA A 364 -6.13 -31.23 19.92
N GLY A 365 -6.42 -31.19 18.63
CA GLY A 365 -7.74 -31.46 18.08
C GLY A 365 -8.72 -30.28 18.12
N ASP A 366 -8.31 -29.12 18.66
CA ASP A 366 -9.08 -27.88 18.49
C ASP A 366 -9.12 -27.47 17.01
N ALA A 367 -10.20 -26.79 16.62
CA ALA A 367 -10.32 -26.13 15.33
C ALA A 367 -10.59 -24.65 15.54
N LEU A 368 -9.87 -23.80 14.82
CA LEU A 368 -10.04 -22.36 14.81
C LEU A 368 -10.46 -21.91 13.42
N GLU A 369 -11.30 -20.90 13.34
CA GLU A 369 -11.53 -20.16 12.11
C GLU A 369 -10.93 -18.76 12.27
N LEU A 370 -9.94 -18.43 11.45
CA LEU A 370 -9.38 -17.08 11.35
C LEU A 370 -10.26 -16.26 10.41
N VAL A 371 -10.90 -15.24 10.95
CA VAL A 371 -11.85 -14.38 10.26
C VAL A 371 -11.18 -13.04 9.94
N VAL A 372 -11.32 -12.59 8.69
CA VAL A 372 -10.91 -11.26 8.25
C VAL A 372 -12.12 -10.33 8.31
N GLU A 373 -12.21 -9.54 9.37
CA GLU A 373 -13.30 -8.58 9.59
C GLU A 373 -13.15 -7.37 8.65
N SER A 374 -11.91 -6.95 8.39
CA SER A 374 -11.59 -5.99 7.34
C SER A 374 -10.25 -6.32 6.68
N PRO A 375 -10.15 -6.19 5.34
CA PRO A 375 -8.89 -6.39 4.64
C PRO A 375 -7.86 -5.31 5.01
N PRO A 376 -6.60 -5.40 4.53
CA PRO A 376 -5.56 -4.43 4.89
C PRO A 376 -5.93 -3.04 4.38
N GLN A 377 -6.13 -2.09 5.30
CA GLN A 377 -6.62 -0.73 5.02
C GLN A 377 -5.50 0.22 4.56
N VAL A 378 -4.66 -0.25 3.65
CA VAL A 378 -3.56 0.52 3.06
C VAL A 378 -3.76 0.65 1.55
N ALA A 379 -3.24 1.72 0.95
CA ALA A 379 -3.39 1.92 -0.49
C ALA A 379 -2.60 0.87 -1.29
N ARG A 380 -2.97 0.71 -2.56
CA ARG A 380 -2.36 -0.25 -3.48
C ARG A 380 -1.72 0.47 -4.65
N HIS A 381 -0.52 0.05 -5.00
CA HIS A 381 0.01 0.26 -6.35
C HIS A 381 -0.47 -0.82 -7.30
N ARG A 382 -0.24 -0.58 -8.59
CA ARG A 382 -0.54 -1.53 -9.66
C ARG A 382 0.09 -2.90 -9.39
N GLY A 383 -0.63 -3.96 -9.75
CA GLY A 383 -0.26 -5.34 -9.46
C GLY A 383 -0.80 -5.84 -8.12
N TYR A 384 -1.32 -4.94 -7.28
CA TYR A 384 -2.00 -5.26 -6.01
C TYR A 384 -3.40 -4.64 -5.89
N GLU A 385 -3.85 -3.82 -6.85
CA GLU A 385 -5.09 -3.05 -6.74
C GLU A 385 -6.37 -3.90 -6.70
N THR A 386 -6.27 -5.15 -7.14
CA THR A 386 -7.36 -6.14 -7.13
C THR A 386 -7.18 -7.22 -6.07
N ALA A 387 -6.04 -7.24 -5.37
CA ALA A 387 -5.71 -8.26 -4.38
C ALA A 387 -6.12 -7.84 -2.96
N PHE A 388 -6.32 -8.84 -2.09
CA PHE A 388 -6.56 -8.64 -0.65
C PHE A 388 -7.80 -7.79 -0.36
N LEU A 389 -8.90 -8.01 -1.08
CA LEU A 389 -10.17 -7.28 -0.91
C LEU A 389 -11.25 -8.19 -0.33
N ASP A 390 -11.59 -9.27 -1.04
CA ASP A 390 -12.47 -10.34 -0.55
C ASP A 390 -11.62 -11.44 0.07
N MET A 391 -11.74 -11.60 1.39
CA MET A 391 -10.89 -12.47 2.19
C MET A 391 -11.77 -13.38 3.06
N PRO A 392 -12.27 -14.51 2.52
CA PRO A 392 -13.08 -15.45 3.29
C PRO A 392 -12.30 -15.99 4.50
N PRO A 393 -12.99 -16.37 5.59
CA PRO A 393 -12.36 -17.00 6.74
C PRO A 393 -11.60 -18.28 6.37
N VAL A 394 -10.56 -18.60 7.14
CA VAL A 394 -9.74 -19.80 6.93
C VAL A 394 -9.76 -20.69 8.17
N GLU A 395 -10.00 -21.98 7.96
CA GLU A 395 -9.97 -22.98 9.01
C GLU A 395 -8.53 -23.41 9.30
N ILE A 396 -8.23 -23.56 10.59
CA ILE A 396 -6.93 -23.93 11.14
C ILE A 396 -7.15 -25.06 12.15
N GLU A 397 -6.66 -26.25 11.80
CA GLU A 397 -6.69 -27.41 12.68
C GLU A 397 -5.45 -27.44 13.58
N ILE A 398 -5.65 -27.72 14.86
CA ILE A 398 -4.54 -27.91 15.81
C ILE A 398 -4.13 -29.38 15.78
N PRO A 399 -2.93 -29.70 15.27
CA PRO A 399 -2.54 -31.08 15.06
C PRO A 399 -2.48 -31.85 16.37
N ASP A 400 -2.85 -33.14 16.29
CA ASP A 400 -2.59 -34.13 17.34
C ASP A 400 -1.08 -34.21 17.62
N GLU A 401 -0.71 -34.47 18.89
CA GLU A 401 0.71 -34.55 19.34
C GLU A 401 1.56 -35.60 18.61
#